data_AF-A0A416ZG00-F1
#
_entry.id   AF-A0A416ZG00-F1
#
_cell.length_a   1.000
_cell.length_b   1.000
_cell.length_c   1.000
_cell.angle_alpha   90.00
_cell.angle_beta   90.00
_cell.angle_gamma   90.00
#
_symmetry.space_group_name_H-M   'P 1'
#
loop_
_entity.id
_entity.type
_entity.pdbx_description
1 polymer ?
#
loop_
_entity_poly.entity_id
_entity_poly.type
_entity_poly.pdbx_seq_one_letter_code
_entity_poly.pdbx_strand_id
1 'polypeptide(L)'
;MPASCASSTTWRARRYRASAPRASRLLEDAEADALAYLDLPYAHHRRLRTNNVQERANRELKRRSRVVQVFPSRRPLIRMLGAVFSEMDEDWEARRWFSEESIAQALASAAPAAPSRAYEGTAEEHARRIIDVVLADNPIGRRAA
;
A
#
# COMPACT_ATOMS: atom_id res chain seq x y z
N MET A 1 -2.39 8.37 19.36
CA MET A 1 -1.43 7.50 18.64
C MET A 1 -0.85 6.48 19.61
N PRO A 2 -1.17 5.18 19.50
CA PRO A 2 -0.57 4.17 20.36
C PRO A 2 0.92 4.03 19.99
N ALA A 3 1.80 4.21 20.97
CA ALA A 3 3.28 4.21 20.84
C ALA A 3 3.87 2.96 20.15
N SER A 4 3.09 1.89 20.01
CA SER A 4 3.47 0.62 19.39
C SER A 4 3.63 0.67 17.87
N CYS A 5 3.08 1.66 17.16
CA CYS A 5 3.18 1.71 15.69
C CYS A 5 4.34 2.55 15.17
N ALA A 6 4.67 3.65 15.87
CA ALA A 6 5.85 4.48 15.62
C ALA A 6 7.16 3.68 15.72
N SER A 7 7.19 2.66 16.59
CA SER A 7 8.34 1.76 16.70
C SER A 7 8.55 0.88 15.45
N SER A 8 7.54 0.66 14.60
CA SER A 8 7.61 -0.30 13.50
C SER A 8 8.22 0.24 12.19
N THR A 9 8.07 1.54 11.92
CA THR A 9 8.66 2.19 10.73
C THR A 9 10.10 2.58 10.99
N THR A 10 10.38 3.16 12.17
CA THR A 10 11.74 3.42 12.65
C THR A 10 12.61 2.15 12.65
N TRP A 11 12.05 0.99 13.04
CA TRP A 11 12.77 -0.30 12.96
C TRP A 11 13.09 -0.71 11.51
N ARG A 12 12.13 -0.57 10.59
CA ARG A 12 12.31 -0.93 9.17
C ARG A 12 13.38 -0.06 8.51
N ALA A 13 13.37 1.24 8.75
CA ALA A 13 14.37 2.14 8.19
C ALA A 13 15.79 1.84 8.68
N ARG A 14 15.96 1.52 9.98
CA ARG A 14 17.25 1.12 10.55
C ARG A 14 17.84 -0.11 9.85
N ARG A 15 17.01 -1.09 9.48
CA ARG A 15 17.46 -2.31 8.79
C ARG A 15 18.12 -2.03 7.44
N TYR A 16 17.62 -1.05 6.68
CA TYR A 16 18.12 -0.73 5.33
C TYR A 16 19.16 0.39 5.32
N ARG A 17 19.54 0.93 6.49
CA ARG A 17 20.44 2.07 6.58
C ARG A 17 21.81 1.81 5.94
N ALA A 18 22.32 0.58 6.04
CA ALA A 18 23.61 0.19 5.47
C ALA A 18 23.53 -0.14 3.97
N SER A 19 22.49 -0.86 3.52
CA SER A 19 22.40 -1.36 2.14
C SER A 19 21.69 -0.40 1.18
N ALA A 20 20.77 0.44 1.67
CA ALA A 20 19.97 1.36 0.88
C ALA A 20 19.69 2.67 1.64
N PRO A 21 20.71 3.52 1.89
CA PRO A 21 20.61 4.70 2.74
C PRO A 21 19.57 5.72 2.26
N ARG A 22 19.39 5.88 0.94
CA ARG A 22 18.37 6.77 0.38
C ARG A 22 16.95 6.27 0.62
N ALA A 23 16.71 4.96 0.47
CA ALA A 23 15.41 4.35 0.74
C ALA A 23 15.09 4.38 2.24
N SER A 24 16.10 4.16 3.09
CA SER A 24 15.98 4.29 4.54
C SER A 24 15.50 5.68 4.96
N ARG A 25 16.15 6.75 4.47
CA ARG A 25 15.70 8.13 4.75
C ARG A 25 14.29 8.41 4.25
N LEU A 26 13.97 8.00 3.02
CA LEU A 26 12.62 8.18 2.47
C LEU A 26 11.54 7.51 3.33
N LEU A 27 11.83 6.33 3.89
CA LEU A 27 10.90 5.63 4.79
C LEU A 27 10.74 6.34 6.14
N GLU A 28 11.80 6.97 6.66
CA GLU A 28 11.73 7.78 7.89
C GLU A 28 10.91 9.05 7.64
N ASP A 29 11.20 9.76 6.54
CA ASP A 29 10.51 11.00 6.18
C ASP A 29 9.01 10.78 5.90
N ALA A 30 8.67 9.64 5.26
CA ALA A 30 7.29 9.30 4.91
C ALA A 30 6.52 8.58 6.02
N GLU A 31 7.07 8.44 7.23
CA GLU A 31 6.46 7.62 8.29
C GLU A 31 5.02 8.05 8.61
N ALA A 32 4.78 9.36 8.77
CA ALA A 32 3.45 9.89 9.07
C ALA A 32 2.45 9.55 7.95
N ASP A 33 2.82 9.80 6.69
CA ASP A 33 1.96 9.55 5.53
C ASP A 33 1.72 8.06 5.31
N ALA A 34 2.76 7.23 5.46
CA ALA A 34 2.67 5.79 5.29
C ALA A 34 1.82 5.11 6.36
N LEU A 35 1.70 5.71 7.55
CA LEU A 35 0.92 5.19 8.68
C LEU A 35 -0.44 5.87 8.85
N ALA A 36 -0.76 6.93 8.10
CA ALA A 36 -2.02 7.68 8.21
C ALA A 36 -3.28 6.79 8.11
N TYR A 37 -3.22 5.69 7.35
CA TYR A 37 -4.35 4.75 7.22
C TYR A 37 -4.73 4.06 8.55
N LEU A 38 -3.85 4.07 9.56
CA LEU A 38 -4.11 3.45 10.86
C LEU A 38 -5.11 4.22 11.72
N ASP A 39 -5.33 5.50 11.40
CA ASP A 39 -6.35 6.33 12.06
C ASP A 39 -7.76 5.95 11.59
N LEU A 40 -7.89 5.17 10.52
CA LEU A 40 -9.16 4.68 9.98
C LEU A 40 -9.59 3.37 10.65
N PRO A 41 -10.88 2.99 10.55
CA PRO A 41 -11.37 1.72 11.10
C PRO A 41 -10.51 0.55 10.64
N TYR A 42 -10.21 -0.38 11.56
CA TYR A 42 -9.34 -1.54 11.27
C TYR A 42 -9.78 -2.35 10.05
N ALA A 43 -11.10 -2.45 9.82
CA ALA A 43 -11.66 -3.11 8.64
C ALA A 43 -11.17 -2.52 7.30
N HIS A 44 -10.71 -1.27 7.29
CA HIS A 44 -10.23 -0.56 6.10
C HIS A 44 -8.74 -0.83 5.81
N HIS A 45 -7.97 -1.14 6.84
CA HIS A 45 -6.49 -1.23 6.78
C HIS A 45 -6.00 -2.17 5.68
N ARG A 46 -6.63 -3.35 5.53
CA ARG A 46 -6.19 -4.35 4.53
C ARG A 46 -6.23 -3.81 3.11
N ARG A 47 -7.21 -2.95 2.79
CA ARG A 47 -7.36 -2.35 1.46
C ARG A 47 -6.48 -1.13 1.27
N LEU A 48 -6.38 -0.28 2.29
CA LEU A 48 -5.65 0.98 2.23
C LEU A 48 -4.12 0.81 2.29
N ARG A 49 -3.62 -0.22 2.99
CA ARG A 49 -2.18 -0.48 3.11
C ARG A 49 -1.51 -0.93 1.81
N THR A 50 -2.27 -1.15 0.72
CA THR A 50 -1.75 -1.69 -0.54
C THR A 50 -2.04 -0.77 -1.71
N ASN A 51 -1.11 -0.70 -2.66
CA ASN A 51 -1.28 0.01 -3.93
C ASN A 51 -1.88 -0.90 -5.04
N ASN A 52 -2.68 -1.91 -4.70
CA ASN A 52 -3.07 -2.91 -5.71
C ASN A 52 -3.97 -2.32 -6.82
N VAL A 53 -4.81 -1.34 -6.48
CA VAL A 53 -5.71 -0.69 -7.43
C VAL A 53 -4.93 0.22 -8.38
N GLN A 54 -4.05 1.09 -7.87
CA GLN A 54 -3.29 1.99 -8.75
C GLN A 54 -2.24 1.22 -9.57
N GLU A 55 -1.61 0.18 -9.02
CA GLU A 55 -0.71 -0.68 -9.81
C GLU A 55 -1.44 -1.40 -10.97
N ARG A 56 -2.69 -1.86 -10.74
CA ARG A 56 -3.51 -2.46 -11.80
C ARG A 56 -3.89 -1.42 -12.86
N ALA A 57 -4.32 -0.24 -12.45
CA ALA A 57 -4.62 0.86 -13.36
C ALA A 57 -3.40 1.26 -14.19
N ASN A 58 -2.26 1.49 -13.55
CA ASN A 58 -0.99 1.85 -14.20
C ASN A 58 -0.54 0.79 -15.21
N ARG A 59 -0.67 -0.50 -14.87
CA ARG A 59 -0.34 -1.60 -15.79
C ARG A 59 -1.22 -1.57 -17.03
N GLU A 60 -2.51 -1.30 -16.86
CA GLU A 60 -3.46 -1.26 -17.96
C GLU A 60 -3.26 -0.04 -18.88
N LEU A 61 -3.00 1.14 -18.31
CA LEU A 61 -2.63 2.32 -19.09
C LEU A 61 -1.38 2.06 -19.93
N LYS A 62 -0.34 1.47 -19.33
CA LYS A 62 0.90 1.07 -20.02
C LYS A 62 0.63 0.03 -21.11
N ARG A 63 -0.26 -0.94 -20.86
CA ARG A 63 -0.61 -1.99 -21.83
C ARG A 63 -1.28 -1.38 -23.06
N ARG A 64 -2.26 -0.50 -22.88
CA ARG A 64 -3.00 0.12 -23.99
C ARG A 64 -2.17 1.14 -24.75
N SER A 65 -1.35 1.93 -24.05
CA SER A 65 -0.44 2.88 -24.71
C SER A 65 0.64 2.18 -25.53
N ARG A 66 1.06 0.97 -25.14
CA ARG A 66 2.10 0.20 -25.85
C ARG A 66 1.71 -0.14 -27.29
N VAL A 67 0.42 -0.29 -27.59
CA VAL A 67 -0.06 -0.61 -28.95
C VAL A 67 0.13 0.57 -29.90
N VAL A 68 0.02 1.81 -29.40
CA VAL A 68 0.10 3.02 -30.23
C VAL A 68 1.53 3.37 -30.63
N GLN A 69 2.55 2.79 -29.98
CA GLN A 69 4.00 3.01 -30.18
C GLN A 69 4.46 4.47 -30.01
N VAL A 70 3.95 5.41 -30.81
CA VAL A 70 4.25 6.84 -30.79
C VAL A 70 2.97 7.65 -30.96
N PHE A 71 2.77 8.64 -30.09
CA PHE A 71 1.67 9.60 -30.23
C PHE A 71 2.15 10.85 -30.97
N PRO A 72 1.37 11.38 -31.94
CA PRO A 72 1.77 12.57 -32.70
C PRO A 72 1.72 13.87 -31.87
N SER A 73 0.99 13.87 -30.74
CA SER A 73 0.98 14.95 -29.75
C SER A 73 0.38 14.45 -28.43
N ARG A 74 0.30 15.32 -27.42
CA ARG A 74 -0.34 15.00 -26.13
C ARG A 74 -1.86 14.80 -26.23
N ARG A 75 -2.56 15.46 -27.16
CA ARG A 75 -4.03 15.44 -27.23
C ARG A 75 -4.59 14.02 -27.46
N PRO A 76 -4.11 13.24 -28.44
CA PRO A 76 -4.57 11.86 -28.64
C PRO A 76 -4.22 10.93 -27.47
N LEU A 77 -3.07 11.14 -26.82
CA LEU A 77 -2.70 10.39 -25.61
C LEU A 77 -3.70 10.63 -24.48
N ILE A 78 -4.00 11.89 -24.17
CA ILE A 78 -4.95 12.25 -23.11
C ILE A 78 -6.33 11.65 -23.40
N ARG A 79 -6.80 11.71 -24.65
CA ARG A 79 -8.09 11.11 -25.04
C ARG A 79 -8.12 9.60 -24.81
N MET A 80 -7.05 8.89 -25.20
CA MET A 80 -6.96 7.44 -24.98
C MET A 80 -6.95 7.12 -23.48
N LEU A 81 -6.09 7.78 -22.69
CA LEU A 81 -6.02 7.55 -21.25
C LEU A 81 -7.35 7.87 -20.57
N GLY A 82 -8.05 8.94 -20.99
CA GLY A 82 -9.39 9.28 -20.52
C GLY A 82 -10.39 8.16 -20.79
N ALA A 83 -10.42 7.61 -22.00
CA ALA A 83 -11.29 6.47 -22.32
C ALA A 83 -10.99 5.23 -21.45
N VAL A 84 -9.70 4.92 -21.21
CA VAL A 84 -9.32 3.82 -20.31
C VAL A 84 -9.81 4.07 -18.87
N PHE A 85 -9.68 5.31 -18.39
CA PHE A 85 -10.16 5.65 -17.06
C PHE A 85 -11.68 5.58 -16.95
N SER A 86 -12.42 6.00 -17.98
CA SER A 86 -13.88 5.87 -18.00
C SER A 86 -14.31 4.40 -17.90
N GLU A 87 -13.68 3.50 -18.65
CA GLU A 87 -13.96 2.06 -18.54
C GLU A 87 -13.63 1.49 -17.14
N MET A 88 -12.53 1.94 -16.52
CA MET A 88 -12.18 1.52 -15.15
C MET A 88 -13.14 2.08 -14.11
N ASP A 89 -13.62 3.30 -14.31
CA ASP A 89 -14.54 3.98 -13.41
C ASP A 89 -15.87 3.22 -13.36
N GLU A 90 -16.42 2.85 -14.51
CA GLU A 90 -17.62 1.99 -14.62
C GLU A 90 -17.45 0.66 -13.84
N ASP A 91 -16.28 0.01 -13.99
CA ASP A 91 -15.93 -1.21 -13.26
C ASP A 91 -15.82 -1.01 -11.74
N TRP A 92 -15.38 0.17 -11.31
CA TRP A 92 -15.20 0.52 -9.90
C TRP A 92 -16.50 0.97 -9.24
N GLU A 93 -17.36 1.69 -9.95
CA GLU A 93 -18.69 2.07 -9.48
C GLU A 93 -19.53 0.82 -9.13
N ALA A 94 -19.41 -0.24 -9.93
CA ALA A 94 -20.07 -1.52 -9.68
C ALA A 94 -19.58 -2.24 -8.39
N ARG A 95 -18.47 -1.80 -7.78
CA ARG A 95 -17.86 -2.44 -6.61
C ARG A 95 -18.00 -1.55 -5.38
N ARG A 96 -18.86 -1.95 -4.44
CA ARG A 96 -18.91 -1.34 -3.11
C ARG A 96 -17.88 -1.99 -2.19
N TRP A 97 -16.70 -1.38 -2.08
CA TRP A 97 -15.70 -1.86 -1.13
C TRP A 97 -16.18 -1.64 0.31
N PHE A 98 -16.58 -0.43 0.68
CA PHE A 98 -17.06 -0.10 2.03
C PHE A 98 -18.57 0.13 2.04
N SER A 99 -19.22 -0.26 3.13
CA SER A 99 -20.62 0.09 3.37
C SER A 99 -20.72 1.56 3.81
N GLU A 100 -21.90 2.14 3.70
CA GLU A 100 -22.16 3.53 4.10
C GLU A 100 -21.88 3.74 5.60
N GLU A 101 -22.25 2.78 6.44
CA GLU A 101 -21.98 2.80 7.88
C GLU A 101 -20.48 2.78 8.17
N SER A 102 -19.72 1.99 7.40
CA SER A 102 -18.28 1.88 7.54
C SER A 102 -17.55 3.17 7.12
N ILE A 103 -18.07 3.87 6.10
CA ILE A 103 -17.58 5.19 5.69
C ILE A 103 -17.95 6.23 6.74
N ALA A 104 -19.18 6.21 7.25
CA ALA A 104 -19.62 7.12 8.32
C ALA A 104 -18.74 6.98 9.57
N GLN A 105 -18.36 5.75 9.94
CA GLN A 105 -17.44 5.49 11.04
C GLN A 105 -16.06 6.13 10.81
N ALA A 106 -15.52 6.07 9.58
CA ALA A 106 -14.25 6.69 9.24
C ALA A 106 -14.31 8.23 9.30
N LEU A 107 -15.44 8.82 8.90
CA LEU A 107 -15.64 10.28 8.94
C LEU A 107 -15.90 10.81 10.35
N ALA A 108 -16.48 10.00 11.23
CA ALA A 108 -16.82 10.39 12.60
C ALA A 108 -15.61 10.69 13.50
N SER A 109 -14.37 10.48 13.03
CA SER A 109 -13.11 10.81 13.74
C SER A 109 -13.02 10.30 15.18
N ALA A 110 -13.75 9.25 15.53
CA ALA A 110 -13.61 8.57 16.81
C ALA A 110 -12.49 7.52 16.67
N ALA A 111 -11.44 7.63 17.48
CA ALA A 111 -10.34 6.66 17.46
C ALA A 111 -10.90 5.24 17.63
N PRO A 112 -10.88 4.40 16.58
CA PRO A 112 -11.45 3.07 16.70
C PRO A 112 -10.60 2.27 17.68
N ALA A 113 -11.25 1.56 18.61
CA ALA A 113 -10.55 0.61 19.45
C ALA A 113 -9.87 -0.42 18.54
N ALA A 114 -8.53 -0.50 18.59
CA ALA A 114 -7.80 -1.51 17.85
C ALA A 114 -8.33 -2.89 18.25
N PRO A 115 -8.50 -3.84 17.30
CA PRO A 115 -8.96 -5.19 17.64
C PRO A 115 -8.00 -5.83 18.64
N SER A 116 -8.52 -6.79 19.42
CA SER A 116 -7.70 -7.62 20.30
C SER A 116 -6.53 -8.23 19.51
N ARG A 117 -5.32 -8.17 20.06
CA ARG A 117 -4.11 -8.69 19.40
C ARG A 117 -4.34 -10.14 18.95
N ALA A 118 -4.28 -10.37 17.64
CA ALA A 118 -4.45 -11.69 17.03
C ALA A 118 -3.16 -12.53 17.05
N TYR A 119 -2.11 -12.04 17.70
CA TYR A 119 -0.82 -12.72 17.81
C TYR A 119 -0.32 -12.69 19.25
N GLU A 120 0.38 -13.75 19.63
CA GLU A 120 1.06 -13.86 20.92
C GLU A 120 2.43 -13.15 20.87
N GLY A 121 2.81 -12.52 21.98
CA GLY A 121 4.07 -11.80 22.14
C GLY A 121 4.02 -10.34 21.72
N THR A 122 5.20 -9.76 21.52
CA THR A 122 5.36 -8.38 21.06
C THR A 122 5.11 -8.25 19.56
N ALA A 123 4.73 -7.06 19.09
CA ALA A 123 4.56 -6.78 17.66
C ALA A 123 5.83 -7.06 16.85
N GLU A 124 6.99 -6.84 17.49
CA GLU A 124 8.30 -7.08 16.90
C GLU A 124 8.57 -8.57 16.67
N GLU A 125 8.29 -9.42 17.66
CA GLU A 125 8.43 -10.88 17.52
C GLU A 125 7.50 -11.46 16.47
N HIS A 126 6.28 -10.93 16.36
CA HIS A 126 5.35 -11.34 15.31
C HIS A 126 5.83 -10.89 13.92
N ALA A 127 6.30 -9.65 13.78
CA ALA A 127 6.86 -9.15 12.54
C ALA A 127 8.09 -9.94 12.09
N ARG A 128 9.00 -10.29 13.01
CA ARG A 128 10.14 -11.17 12.74
C ARG A 128 9.69 -12.53 12.19
N ARG A 129 8.75 -13.20 12.86
CA ARG A 129 8.20 -14.49 12.39
C ARG A 129 7.65 -14.42 10.96
N ILE A 130 6.85 -13.40 10.64
CA ILE A 130 6.30 -13.24 9.28
C ILE A 130 7.42 -13.04 8.26
N ILE A 131 8.39 -12.18 8.57
CA ILE A 131 9.51 -11.88 7.66
C ILE A 131 10.36 -13.14 7.44
N ASP A 132 10.64 -13.91 8.48
CA ASP A 132 11.42 -15.14 8.37
C ASP A 132 10.75 -16.18 7.48
N VAL A 133 9.42 -16.34 7.60
CA VAL A 133 8.63 -17.20 6.70
C VAL A 133 8.72 -16.69 5.25
N VAL A 134 8.50 -15.39 5.03
CA VAL A 134 8.57 -14.78 3.69
C VAL A 134 9.97 -14.91 3.07
N LEU A 135 11.03 -14.83 3.87
CA LEU A 135 12.41 -15.00 3.41
C LEU A 135 12.75 -16.47 3.15
N ALA A 136 12.26 -17.40 3.98
CA ALA A 136 12.44 -18.83 3.77
C ALA A 136 11.78 -19.31 2.46
N ASP A 137 10.63 -18.72 2.11
CA ASP A 137 9.88 -19.04 0.89
C ASP A 137 10.35 -18.27 -0.35
N ASN A 138 11.37 -17.40 -0.25
CA ASN A 138 11.87 -16.62 -1.38
C ASN A 138 13.12 -17.27 -2.04
N PRO A 139 12.98 -17.94 -3.21
CA PRO A 139 14.08 -18.66 -3.86
C PRO A 139 15.16 -17.76 -4.46
N ILE A 140 15.00 -16.43 -4.44
CA ILE A 140 15.92 -15.46 -5.05
C ILE A 140 17.20 -15.26 -4.20
N GLY A 141 17.22 -15.71 -2.93
CA GLY A 141 18.31 -15.45 -1.99
C GLY A 141 19.54 -16.38 -2.03
N ARG A 142 19.59 -17.42 -2.87
CA ARG A 142 20.70 -18.42 -2.90
C ARG A 142 21.61 -18.37 -4.14
N ARG A 143 21.68 -17.25 -4.86
CA ARG A 143 22.72 -17.04 -5.89
C ARG A 143 23.55 -15.81 -5.58
N ALA A 144 24.45 -15.97 -4.60
CA ALA A 144 25.67 -15.19 -4.47
C ALA A 144 26.62 -15.92 -3.50
N ALA A 145 27.38 -16.86 -4.05
CA ALA A 145 28.70 -17.29 -3.60
C ALA A 145 29.45 -17.78 -4.84
#